data_AF-A0A2M7X4C5-F1
#
_entry.id   AF-A0A2M7X4C5-F1
#
_cell.length_a   1.000
_cell.length_b   1.000
_cell.length_c   1.000
_cell.angle_alpha   90.00
_cell.angle_beta   90.00
_cell.angle_gamma   90.00
#
_symmetry.space_group_name_H-M   'P 1'
#
loop_
_entity.id
_entity.type
_entity.pdbx_description
1 polymer ?
#
loop_
_entity_poly.entity_id
_entity_poly.type
_entity_poly.pdbx_seq_one_letter_code
_entity_poly.pdbx_strand_id
1 'polypeptide(L)'
;MKSEFEGNALASVLSSLRLDDVRKAGADNLSEAVAPQSARYQTFDGLIINAVSRDQGEHHWVSFSATLDPVIAEANILREQQQAVKDFAAAEA
;
A
#
# COMPACT_ATOMS: atom_id res chain seq x y z
N MET A 1 -9.24 8.36 -17.11
CA MET A 1 -8.92 9.27 -15.99
C MET A 1 -9.68 8.81 -14.75
N LYS A 2 -9.11 7.91 -13.94
CA LYS A 2 -9.68 7.51 -12.62
C LYS A 2 -8.60 7.11 -11.60
N SER A 3 -7.42 6.65 -12.04
CA SER A 3 -6.41 6.09 -11.14
C SER A 3 -5.74 7.08 -10.18
N GLU A 4 -5.47 8.32 -10.59
CA GLU A 4 -4.83 9.32 -9.70
C GLU A 4 -5.72 9.71 -8.50
N PHE A 5 -7.05 9.74 -8.69
CA PHE A 5 -7.98 10.07 -7.61
C PHE A 5 -8.13 8.92 -6.60
N GLU A 6 -8.07 7.67 -7.05
CA GLU A 6 -8.21 6.50 -6.18
C GLU A 6 -7.02 6.32 -5.23
N GLY A 7 -5.79 6.57 -5.71
CA GLY A 7 -4.59 6.55 -4.85
C GLY A 7 -4.62 7.63 -3.76
N ASN A 8 -5.07 8.83 -4.11
CA ASN A 8 -5.18 9.94 -3.17
C ASN A 8 -6.22 9.69 -2.07
N ALA A 9 -7.35 9.07 -2.43
CA ALA A 9 -8.40 8.73 -1.47
C ALA A 9 -7.93 7.67 -0.46
N LEU A 10 -7.25 6.61 -0.91
CA LEU A 10 -6.70 5.59 -0.02
C LEU A 10 -5.68 6.17 0.96
N ALA A 11 -4.74 6.97 0.46
CA ALA A 11 -3.72 7.62 1.30
C ALA A 11 -4.36 8.54 2.36
N SER A 12 -5.40 9.29 1.98
CA SER A 12 -6.14 10.15 2.91
C SER A 12 -6.90 9.36 3.98
N VAL A 13 -7.46 8.20 3.63
CA VAL A 13 -8.13 7.33 4.61
C VAL A 13 -7.11 6.80 5.61
N LEU A 14 -6.01 6.22 5.12
CA LEU A 14 -4.96 5.65 5.97
C LEU A 14 -4.32 6.70 6.90
N SER A 15 -4.14 7.94 6.44
CA SER A 15 -3.56 9.02 7.26
C SER A 15 -4.47 9.52 8.38
N SER A 16 -5.78 9.24 8.29
CA SER A 16 -6.78 9.65 9.28
C SER A 16 -7.04 8.62 10.38
N LEU A 17 -6.51 7.40 10.24
CA LEU A 17 -6.72 6.31 11.20
C LEU A 17 -6.03 6.61 12.53
N ARG A 18 -6.74 6.34 13.63
CA ARG A 18 -6.19 6.36 15.00
C ARG A 18 -5.85 4.93 15.44
N LEU A 19 -5.08 4.83 16.52
CA LEU A 19 -4.71 3.52 17.09
C LEU A 19 -5.93 2.71 17.53
N ASP A 20 -7.00 3.37 17.98
CA ASP A 20 -8.25 2.71 18.37
C ASP A 20 -9.07 2.21 17.17
N ASP A 21 -8.78 2.71 15.96
CA ASP A 21 -9.45 2.33 14.71
C ASP A 21 -8.84 1.08 14.06
N VAL A 22 -7.71 0.58 14.58
CA VAL A 22 -6.95 -0.52 13.98
C VAL A 22 -6.89 -1.73 14.90
N ARG A 23 -6.98 -2.92 14.28
CA ARG A 23 -6.77 -4.21 14.95
C ARG A 23 -5.62 -4.96 14.30
N LYS A 24 -4.98 -5.84 15.05
CA LYS A 24 -3.93 -6.71 14.53
C LYS A 24 -4.53 -7.60 13.44
N ALA A 25 -3.86 -7.63 12.27
CA ALA A 25 -4.24 -8.51 11.18
C ALA A 25 -4.27 -9.98 11.64
N GLY A 26 -5.34 -10.70 11.31
CA GLY A 26 -5.55 -12.10 11.68
C GLY A 26 -5.92 -12.35 13.14
N ALA A 27 -6.08 -11.30 13.97
CA ALA A 27 -6.57 -11.46 15.34
C ALA A 27 -8.08 -11.75 15.42
N ASP A 28 -8.81 -11.43 14.35
CA ASP A 28 -10.26 -11.64 14.27
C ASP A 28 -10.61 -12.71 13.23
N ASN A 29 -11.52 -13.60 13.60
CA ASN A 29 -12.33 -14.38 12.66
C ASN A 29 -13.40 -13.45 12.05
N LEU A 30 -12.98 -12.47 11.23
CA LEU A 30 -13.91 -11.68 10.42
C LEU A 30 -14.63 -12.64 9.48
N SER A 31 -15.86 -13.02 9.85
CA SER A 31 -16.59 -14.12 9.24
C SER A 31 -16.76 -13.89 7.73
N GLU A 32 -16.60 -14.95 6.94
CA GLU A 32 -16.77 -14.97 5.49
C GLU A 32 -18.21 -14.79 5.02
N ALA A 33 -19.14 -14.42 5.91
CA ALA A 33 -20.59 -14.40 5.65
C ALA A 33 -20.99 -13.42 4.53
N VAL A 34 -20.13 -12.47 4.19
CA VAL A 34 -20.28 -11.62 3.00
C VAL A 34 -19.05 -11.80 2.12
N ALA A 35 -19.28 -12.05 0.83
CA ALA A 35 -18.20 -12.15 -0.15
C ALA A 35 -17.36 -10.87 -0.10
N PRO A 36 -16.06 -10.95 0.26
CA PRO A 36 -15.26 -9.77 0.48
C PRO A 36 -15.10 -8.98 -0.82
N GLN A 37 -15.18 -7.66 -0.76
CA GLN A 37 -14.80 -6.83 -1.90
C GLN A 37 -13.30 -6.59 -1.84
N SER A 38 -12.62 -6.72 -2.97
CA SER A 38 -11.17 -6.53 -3.05
C SER A 38 -10.81 -5.40 -4.00
N ALA A 39 -9.79 -4.65 -3.64
CA ALA A 39 -9.18 -3.62 -4.47
C ALA A 39 -7.65 -3.78 -4.45
N ARG A 40 -7.02 -3.55 -5.60
CA ARG A 40 -5.57 -3.59 -5.75
C ARG A 40 -5.09 -2.25 -6.28
N TYR A 41 -4.19 -1.64 -5.53
CA TYR A 41 -3.55 -0.36 -5.86
C TYR A 41 -2.08 -0.63 -6.14
N GLN A 42 -1.56 -0.07 -7.23
CA GLN A 42 -0.16 -0.15 -7.58
C GLN A 42 0.38 1.26 -7.71
N THR A 43 1.43 1.56 -6.94
CA THR A 43 2.16 2.83 -7.02
C THR A 43 3.18 2.78 -8.15
N PHE A 44 3.70 3.95 -8.51
CA PHE A 44 4.76 4.09 -9.52
C PHE A 44 6.09 3.45 -9.09
N ASP A 45 6.34 3.35 -7.78
CA ASP A 45 7.58 2.81 -7.22
C ASP A 45 7.55 1.28 -7.05
N GLY A 46 6.44 0.64 -7.40
CA GLY A 46 6.28 -0.82 -7.35
C GLY A 46 5.65 -1.32 -6.05
N LEU A 47 5.24 -0.46 -5.12
CA LEU A 47 4.42 -0.88 -3.99
C LEU A 47 3.01 -1.28 -4.47
N ILE A 48 2.62 -2.51 -4.18
CA ILE A 48 1.27 -3.03 -4.42
C ILE A 48 0.56 -3.12 -3.07
N ILE A 49 -0.59 -2.46 -2.95
CA ILE A 49 -1.47 -2.53 -1.78
C ILE A 49 -2.72 -3.31 -2.18
N ASN A 50 -3.00 -4.42 -1.49
CA ASN A 50 -4.27 -5.12 -1.61
C ASN A 50 -5.15 -4.78 -0.40
N ALA A 51 -6.37 -4.31 -0.67
CA ALA A 51 -7.39 -4.03 0.31
C ALA A 51 -8.52 -5.05 0.19
N VAL A 52 -8.99 -5.56 1.32
CA VAL A 52 -10.10 -6.53 1.38
C VAL A 52 -11.11 -6.02 2.41
N SER A 53 -12.30 -5.61 1.96
CA SER A 53 -13.38 -5.17 2.85
C SER A 53 -14.25 -6.33 3.31
N ARG A 54 -14.71 -6.26 4.56
CA ARG A 54 -15.61 -7.23 5.19
C ARG A 54 -16.53 -6.51 6.17
N ASP A 55 -17.78 -6.94 6.22
CA ASP A 55 -18.74 -6.46 7.21
C ASP A 55 -18.81 -7.43 8.39
N GLN A 56 -18.80 -6.91 9.61
CA GLN A 56 -18.96 -7.68 10.84
C GLN A 56 -19.89 -6.95 11.81
N GLY A 57 -21.15 -7.40 11.88
CA GLY A 57 -22.17 -6.70 12.66
C GLY A 57 -22.42 -5.30 12.09
N GLU A 58 -22.23 -4.28 12.91
CA GLU A 58 -22.37 -2.87 12.52
C GLU A 58 -21.05 -2.23 12.06
N HIS A 59 -19.96 -3.01 12.02
CA HIS A 59 -18.64 -2.51 11.66
C HIS A 59 -18.26 -2.90 10.23
N HIS A 60 -17.69 -1.93 9.51
CA HIS A 60 -17.07 -2.12 8.20
C HIS A 60 -15.56 -2.18 8.38
N TRP A 61 -14.99 -3.36 8.16
CA TRP A 61 -13.55 -3.60 8.29
C TRP A 61 -12.87 -3.62 6.93
N VAL A 62 -11.65 -3.11 6.87
CA VAL A 62 -10.77 -3.26 5.71
C VAL A 62 -9.43 -3.82 6.17
N SER A 63 -9.03 -4.95 5.57
CA SER A 63 -7.71 -5.54 5.75
C SER A 63 -6.79 -5.09 4.62
N PHE A 64 -5.60 -4.61 4.97
CA PHE A 64 -4.58 -4.20 4.00
C PHE A 64 -3.38 -5.14 4.04
N SER A 65 -2.85 -5.46 2.86
CA SER A 65 -1.55 -6.11 2.72
C SER A 65 -0.72 -5.36 1.68
N ALA A 66 0.59 -5.33 1.88
CA ALA A 66 1.52 -4.67 0.98
C ALA A 66 2.55 -5.68 0.46
N THR A 67 2.82 -5.62 -0.83
CA THR A 67 3.84 -6.42 -1.50
C THR A 67 4.61 -5.54 -2.48
N LEU A 68 5.86 -5.86 -2.75
CA LEU A 68 6.64 -5.19 -3.80
C LEU A 68 6.48 -5.93 -5.13
N ASP A 69 6.27 -5.18 -6.20
CA ASP A 69 6.51 -5.63 -7.57
C ASP A 69 8.03 -5.74 -7.76
N PRO A 70 8.58 -6.97 -7.89
CA PRO A 70 10.02 -7.16 -7.92
C PRO A 70 10.67 -6.46 -9.11
N VAL A 71 9.98 -6.36 -10.26
CA VAL A 71 10.54 -5.78 -11.47
C VAL A 71 10.70 -4.27 -11.33
N ILE A 72 9.66 -3.59 -10.84
CA ILE A 72 9.67 -2.13 -10.66
C ILE A 72 10.58 -1.75 -9.49
N ALA A 73 10.53 -2.51 -8.39
CA ALA A 73 11.37 -2.27 -7.23
C ALA A 73 12.88 -2.39 -7.57
N GLU A 74 13.28 -3.45 -8.28
CA GLU A 74 14.68 -3.61 -8.72
C GLU A 74 15.13 -2.48 -9.64
N ALA A 75 14.28 -2.05 -10.58
CA ALA A 75 14.59 -0.92 -11.47
C ALA A 75 14.78 0.40 -10.69
N ASN A 76 14.01 0.62 -9.62
CA ASN A 76 14.15 1.78 -8.76
C ASN A 76 15.44 1.73 -7.94
N ILE A 77 15.75 0.58 -7.33
CA ILE A 77 16.98 0.36 -6.58
C ILE A 77 18.21 0.62 -7.47
N LEU A 78 18.22 0.08 -8.69
CA LEU A 78 19.30 0.30 -9.66
C LEU A 78 19.47 1.79 -10.00
N ARG A 79 18.36 2.51 -10.21
CA ARG A 79 18.40 3.94 -10.51
C ARG A 79 18.94 4.76 -9.36
N GLU A 80 18.50 4.47 -8.14
CA GLU A 80 18.98 5.14 -6.93
C GLU A 80 20.48 4.89 -6.69
N GLN A 81 20.94 3.65 -6.88
CA GLN A 81 22.37 3.33 -6.80
C GLN A 81 23.19 4.07 -7.85
N GLN A 82 22.72 4.13 -9.11
CA GLN A 82 23.39 4.88 -10.16
C GLN A 82 23.45 6.38 -9.85
N GLN A 83 22.40 6.94 -9.26
CA GLN A 83 22.38 8.35 -8.86
C GLN A 83 23.35 8.61 -7.73
N ALA A 84 23.37 7.75 -6.69
CA ALA A 84 24.29 7.87 -5.57
C ALA A 84 25.77 7.84 -6.03
N VAL A 85 26.10 6.99 -7.01
CA VAL A 85 27.45 6.96 -7.60
C VAL A 85 27.80 8.29 -8.28
N LYS A 86 26.87 8.87 -9.04
CA LYS A 86 27.09 10.18 -9.69
C LYS A 86 27.26 11.29 -8.66
N ASP A 87 26.43 11.31 -7.63
CA ASP A 87 26.46 12.33 -6.59
C ASP A 87 27.77 12.26 -5.79
N PHE A 88 28.24 11.05 -5.48
CA PHE A 88 29.55 10.84 -4.86
C PHE A 88 30.69 11.35 -5.75
N ALA A 89 30.71 10.97 -7.04
CA ALA A 89 31.73 11.43 -7.97
C ALA A 89 31.73 12.96 -8.15
N ALA A 90 30.56 13.59 -8.11
CA ALA A 90 30.43 15.05 -8.17
C ALA A 90 30.89 15.75 -6.88
N ALA A 91 30.81 15.09 -5.72
CA ALA A 91 31.27 15.62 -4.45
C ALA A 91 32.80 15.50 -4.26
N GLU A 92 33.46 14.57 -4.96
CA GLU A 92 34.92 14.41 -4.95
C GLU A 92 35.66 15.27 -6.00
N ALA A 93 34.94 15.90 -6.92
CA ALA A 93 35.47 16.77 -7.98
C ALA A 93 35.55 18.24 -7.56
#